data_AF-A0A349FEW8-F1
#
_entry.id   AF-A0A349FEW8-F1
#
_cell.length_a   1.000
_cell.length_b   1.000
_cell.length_c   1.000
_cell.angle_alpha   90.00
_cell.angle_beta   90.00
_cell.angle_gamma   90.00
#
_symmetry.space_group_name_H-M   'P 1'
#
loop_
_entity.id
_entity.type
_entity.pdbx_description
1 polymer ?
#
loop_
_entity_poly.entity_id
_entity_poly.type
_entity_poly.pdbx_seq_one_letter_code
_entity_poly.pdbx_strand_id
1 'polypeptide(L)'
;QRSWVAEQINTEDSAYKSKFMASMHHGEPAQTTKQYAAQVTWDETMAESIVSYLATHPQNKVMHIAGKFHVEDGLGIKASILRRAPSLKIIVITPKTELTSTGNGDYQIHVLAPPVRYVKQENRIKAYHSIINQVNQLECE
;
A
#
# COMPACT_ATOMS: atom_id res chain seq x y z
N GLN A 1 -11.66 -19.03 9.37
CA GLN A 1 -10.53 -18.10 9.18
C GLN A 1 -9.94 -18.17 7.76
N ARG A 2 -9.74 -19.35 7.15
CA ARG A 2 -9.22 -19.45 5.76
C ARG A 2 -10.03 -18.67 4.70
N SER A 3 -11.34 -18.54 4.88
CA SER A 3 -12.24 -17.82 3.95
C SER A 3 -12.04 -16.31 3.89
N TRP A 4 -11.13 -15.74 4.70
CA TRP A 4 -10.84 -14.31 4.77
C TRP A 4 -9.57 -13.93 4.00
N VAL A 5 -8.90 -14.94 3.44
CA VAL A 5 -7.66 -14.80 2.67
C VAL A 5 -7.98 -15.16 1.22
N ALA A 6 -7.29 -14.52 0.28
CA ALA A 6 -7.41 -14.83 -1.14
C ALA A 6 -7.33 -16.33 -1.41
N GLU A 7 -8.18 -16.82 -2.31
CA GLU A 7 -8.18 -18.23 -2.72
C GLU A 7 -6.86 -18.60 -3.39
N GLN A 8 -6.29 -17.66 -4.17
CA GLN A 8 -5.02 -17.83 -4.86
C GLN A 8 -3.98 -16.82 -4.37
N ILE A 9 -2.85 -17.32 -3.88
CA ILE A 9 -1.71 -16.51 -3.44
C ILE A 9 -0.52 -16.83 -4.36
N ASN A 10 0.01 -15.83 -5.07
CA ASN A 10 1.17 -16.03 -5.95
C ASN A 10 2.44 -15.45 -5.32
N THR A 11 3.27 -16.34 -4.75
CA THR A 11 4.59 -16.00 -4.18
C THR A 11 5.77 -16.31 -5.12
N GLU A 12 5.50 -16.50 -6.41
CA GLU A 12 6.52 -16.79 -7.43
C GLU A 12 7.51 -15.62 -7.59
N ASP A 13 8.58 -15.89 -8.32
CA ASP A 13 9.59 -14.88 -8.61
C ASP A 13 9.01 -13.79 -9.50
N SER A 14 9.25 -12.55 -9.10
CA SER A 14 8.72 -11.35 -9.75
C SER A 14 9.61 -10.15 -9.45
N ALA A 15 9.48 -9.08 -10.24
CA ALA A 15 10.12 -7.80 -9.93
C ALA A 15 9.75 -7.31 -8.52
N TYR A 16 8.53 -7.63 -8.06
CA TYR A 16 8.07 -7.31 -6.71
C TYR A 16 8.83 -8.07 -5.63
N LYS A 17 9.03 -9.38 -5.81
CA LYS A 17 9.84 -10.19 -4.90
C LYS A 17 11.27 -9.69 -4.83
N SER A 18 11.90 -9.44 -5.97
CA SER A 18 13.28 -8.94 -6.03
C SER A 18 13.42 -7.60 -5.30
N LYS A 19 12.46 -6.68 -5.51
CA LYS A 19 12.42 -5.39 -4.81
C LYS A 19 12.22 -5.55 -3.31
N PHE A 20 11.33 -6.44 -2.88
CA PHE A 20 11.11 -6.75 -1.47
C PHE A 20 12.38 -7.28 -0.81
N MET A 21 13.01 -8.31 -1.40
CA MET A 21 14.24 -8.89 -0.85
C MET A 21 15.37 -7.86 -0.77
N ALA A 22 15.51 -7.01 -1.79
CA ALA A 22 16.52 -5.95 -1.80
C ALA A 22 16.30 -4.88 -0.70
N SER A 23 15.06 -4.67 -0.26
CA SER A 23 14.73 -3.71 0.82
C SER A 23 14.99 -4.25 2.22
N MET A 24 15.17 -5.57 2.35
CA MET A 24 15.35 -6.24 3.63
C MET A 24 16.84 -6.42 3.93
N HIS A 25 17.40 -5.49 4.69
CA HIS A 25 18.84 -5.47 5.01
C HIS A 25 19.21 -6.24 6.29
N HIS A 26 18.22 -6.72 7.05
CA HIS A 26 18.42 -7.41 8.33
C HIS A 26 17.44 -8.57 8.47
N GLY A 27 17.96 -9.75 8.84
CA GLY A 27 17.16 -10.96 9.08
C GLY A 27 17.70 -12.19 8.35
N GLU A 28 17.31 -13.36 8.83
CA GLU A 28 17.65 -14.63 8.18
C GLU A 28 16.86 -14.79 6.86
N PRO A 29 17.46 -15.31 5.77
CA PRO A 29 16.79 -15.45 4.47
C PRO A 29 15.43 -16.17 4.54
N ALA A 30 15.30 -17.16 5.42
CA ALA A 30 14.07 -17.89 5.65
C ALA A 30 12.97 -17.02 6.29
N GLN A 31 13.34 -16.08 7.18
CA GLN A 31 12.42 -15.13 7.78
C GLN A 31 11.92 -14.14 6.73
N THR A 32 12.82 -13.58 5.92
CA THR A 32 12.47 -12.64 4.84
C THR A 32 11.52 -13.26 3.83
N THR A 33 11.73 -14.55 3.49
CA THR A 33 10.83 -15.29 2.61
C THR A 33 9.42 -15.43 3.19
N LYS A 34 9.29 -15.71 4.49
CA LYS A 34 7.98 -15.77 5.17
C LYS A 34 7.31 -14.40 5.25
N GLN A 35 8.08 -13.34 5.48
CA GLN A 35 7.57 -11.96 5.49
C GLN A 35 7.06 -11.56 4.11
N TYR A 36 7.80 -11.91 3.04
CA TYR A 36 7.33 -11.72 1.68
C TYR A 36 6.02 -12.46 1.42
N ALA A 37 5.93 -13.74 1.80
CA ALA A 37 4.70 -14.51 1.65
C ALA A 37 3.52 -13.88 2.39
N ALA A 38 3.73 -13.37 3.61
CA ALA A 38 2.70 -12.65 4.35
C ALA A 38 2.27 -11.36 3.64
N GLN A 39 3.23 -10.59 3.12
CA GLN A 39 2.94 -9.34 2.40
C GLN A 39 2.14 -9.60 1.11
N VAL A 40 2.54 -10.60 0.34
CA VAL A 40 1.80 -11.04 -0.85
C VAL A 40 0.42 -11.53 -0.47
N THR A 41 0.27 -12.26 0.64
CA THR A 41 -1.04 -12.73 1.10
C THR A 41 -2.00 -11.55 1.32
N TRP A 42 -1.52 -10.44 1.88
CA TRP A 42 -2.31 -9.21 2.01
C TRP A 42 -2.66 -8.61 0.64
N ASP A 43 -1.68 -8.46 -0.25
CA ASP A 43 -1.90 -7.90 -1.60
C ASP A 43 -2.92 -8.69 -2.40
N GLU A 44 -2.80 -10.02 -2.39
CA GLU A 44 -3.69 -10.93 -3.08
C GLU A 44 -5.11 -10.84 -2.51
N THR A 45 -5.25 -10.73 -1.18
CA THR A 45 -6.56 -10.60 -0.52
C THR A 45 -7.22 -9.26 -0.83
N MET A 46 -6.46 -8.16 -0.80
CA MET A 46 -6.95 -6.83 -1.19
C MET A 46 -7.39 -6.82 -2.66
N ALA A 47 -6.57 -7.35 -3.56
CA ALA A 47 -6.88 -7.42 -4.99
C ALA A 47 -8.10 -8.30 -5.29
N GLU A 48 -8.19 -9.49 -4.69
CA GLU A 48 -9.33 -10.40 -4.87
C GLU A 48 -10.64 -9.75 -4.39
N SER A 49 -10.61 -9.06 -3.25
CA SER A 49 -11.77 -8.34 -2.73
C SER A 49 -12.23 -7.24 -3.69
N ILE A 50 -11.30 -6.45 -4.25
CA ILE A 50 -11.60 -5.39 -5.21
C ILE A 50 -12.20 -5.96 -6.50
N VAL A 51 -11.60 -7.01 -7.06
CA VAL A 51 -12.07 -7.64 -8.31
C VAL A 51 -13.45 -8.26 -8.10
N SER A 52 -13.68 -8.95 -6.98
CA SER A 52 -14.96 -9.57 -6.65
C SER A 52 -16.07 -8.54 -6.51
N TYR A 53 -15.77 -7.41 -5.87
CA TYR A 53 -16.72 -6.30 -5.75
C TYR A 53 -17.06 -5.69 -7.11
N LEU A 54 -16.07 -5.43 -7.97
CA LEU A 54 -16.28 -4.85 -9.29
C LEU A 54 -16.97 -5.81 -10.27
N ALA A 55 -16.79 -7.12 -10.11
CA ALA A 55 -17.49 -8.12 -10.92
C ALA A 55 -19.01 -8.10 -10.67
N THR A 56 -19.43 -7.82 -9.43
CA THR A 56 -20.85 -7.71 -9.05
C THR A 56 -21.40 -6.28 -9.21
N HIS A 57 -20.52 -5.27 -9.32
CA HIS A 57 -20.88 -3.86 -9.46
C HIS A 57 -20.08 -3.17 -10.58
N PRO A 58 -20.30 -3.54 -11.85
CA PRO A 58 -19.44 -3.13 -12.97
C PRO A 58 -19.44 -1.61 -13.27
N GLN A 59 -20.43 -0.86 -12.78
CA GLN A 59 -20.50 0.59 -12.93
C GLN A 59 -19.81 1.36 -11.79
N ASN A 60 -19.47 0.67 -10.69
CA ASN A 60 -18.83 1.29 -9.54
C ASN A 60 -17.34 1.53 -9.81
N LYS A 61 -16.76 2.47 -9.06
CA LYS A 61 -15.33 2.72 -9.00
C LYS A 61 -14.85 2.42 -7.58
N VAL A 62 -13.63 1.93 -7.45
CA VAL A 62 -12.99 1.67 -6.15
C VAL A 62 -11.80 2.60 -5.99
N MET A 63 -11.76 3.32 -4.88
CA MET A 63 -10.57 4.02 -4.40
C MET A 63 -10.01 3.22 -3.22
N HIS A 64 -8.79 2.73 -3.36
CA HIS A 64 -8.12 1.94 -2.32
C HIS A 64 -6.88 2.68 -1.83
N ILE A 65 -6.78 2.86 -0.51
CA ILE A 65 -5.65 3.52 0.14
C ILE A 65 -4.86 2.44 0.87
N ALA A 66 -3.59 2.29 0.52
CA ALA A 66 -2.70 1.29 1.09
C ALA A 66 -1.32 1.88 1.36
N GLY A 67 -0.51 1.15 2.14
CA GLY A 67 0.89 1.50 2.35
C GLY A 67 1.67 1.52 1.03
N LYS A 68 2.64 2.43 0.91
CA LYS A 68 3.41 2.68 -0.32
C LYS A 68 3.92 1.40 -1.00
N PHE A 69 4.47 0.47 -0.21
CA PHE A 69 5.08 -0.75 -0.74
C PHE A 69 4.09 -1.72 -1.39
N HIS A 70 2.78 -1.58 -1.10
CA HIS A 70 1.73 -2.39 -1.71
C HIS A 70 1.29 -1.88 -3.10
N VAL A 71 1.68 -0.66 -3.48
CA VAL A 71 1.17 0.02 -4.68
C VAL A 71 2.24 0.63 -5.57
N GLU A 72 3.42 0.95 -5.03
CA GLU A 72 4.46 1.66 -5.78
C GLU A 72 4.94 0.87 -7.01
N ASP A 73 5.30 1.62 -8.07
CA ASP A 73 5.71 1.12 -9.39
C ASP A 73 4.68 0.19 -10.08
N GLY A 74 3.45 0.15 -9.57
CA GLY A 74 2.38 -0.72 -10.06
C GLY A 74 2.57 -2.20 -9.71
N LEU A 75 3.43 -2.50 -8.73
CA LEU A 75 3.63 -3.84 -8.18
C LEU A 75 2.57 -4.14 -7.08
N GLY A 76 2.71 -5.28 -6.40
CA GLY A 76 1.80 -5.68 -5.32
C GLY A 76 0.34 -5.79 -5.78
N ILE A 77 -0.53 -4.96 -5.21
CA ILE A 77 -1.98 -4.99 -5.44
C ILE A 77 -2.32 -4.80 -6.91
N LYS A 78 -1.75 -3.80 -7.60
CA LYS A 78 -2.09 -3.51 -9.01
C LYS A 78 -1.76 -4.70 -9.91
N ALA A 79 -0.58 -5.30 -9.73
CA ALA A 79 -0.19 -6.51 -10.47
C ALA A 79 -1.14 -7.68 -10.20
N SER A 80 -1.54 -7.88 -8.94
CA SER A 80 -2.49 -8.92 -8.55
C SER A 80 -3.89 -8.72 -9.13
N ILE A 81 -4.39 -7.47 -9.20
CA ILE A 81 -5.66 -7.13 -9.86
C ILE A 81 -5.57 -7.43 -11.35
N LEU A 82 -4.53 -6.96 -12.04
CA LEU A 82 -4.39 -7.15 -13.49
C LEU A 82 -4.24 -8.62 -13.88
N ARG A 83 -3.68 -9.46 -12.99
CA ARG A 83 -3.63 -10.91 -13.22
C ARG A 83 -5.02 -11.56 -13.17
N ARG A 84 -5.94 -11.06 -12.33
CA ARG A 84 -7.32 -11.56 -12.19
C ARG A 84 -8.29 -10.96 -13.19
N ALA A 85 -8.12 -9.67 -13.51
CA ALA A 85 -9.01 -8.92 -14.38
C ALA A 85 -8.19 -7.98 -15.28
N PRO A 86 -7.57 -8.52 -16.36
CA PRO A 86 -6.65 -7.76 -17.22
C PRO A 86 -7.26 -6.55 -17.92
N SER A 87 -8.59 -6.50 -18.05
CA SER A 87 -9.31 -5.40 -18.68
C SER A 87 -9.59 -4.21 -17.76
N LEU A 88 -9.35 -4.34 -16.45
CA LEU A 88 -9.59 -3.24 -15.51
C LEU A 88 -8.60 -2.10 -15.73
N LYS A 89 -9.14 -0.89 -15.76
CA LYS A 89 -8.35 0.34 -15.82
C LYS A 89 -8.00 0.75 -14.39
N ILE A 90 -6.69 0.80 -14.11
CA ILE A 90 -6.17 1.07 -12.77
C ILE A 90 -5.14 2.19 -12.88
N ILE A 91 -5.23 3.14 -11.95
CA ILE A 91 -4.28 4.24 -11.81
C ILE A 91 -3.75 4.18 -10.38
N VAL A 92 -2.42 4.22 -10.22
CA VAL A 92 -1.79 4.40 -8.91
C VAL A 92 -1.43 5.86 -8.72
N ILE A 93 -1.66 6.35 -7.51
CA ILE A 93 -1.27 7.70 -7.09
C ILE A 93 -0.35 7.57 -5.88
N THR A 94 0.91 7.98 -6.03
CA THR A 94 1.88 7.93 -4.92
C THR A 94 2.29 9.33 -4.46
N PRO A 95 2.22 9.66 -3.17
CA PRO A 95 2.77 10.90 -2.65
C PRO A 95 4.31 10.85 -2.64
N LYS A 96 4.97 11.91 -3.13
CA LYS A 96 6.44 12.06 -3.10
C LYS A 96 6.87 13.49 -2.79
N THR A 97 7.99 13.62 -2.08
CA THR A 97 8.65 14.92 -1.87
C THR A 97 9.38 15.40 -3.12
N GLU A 98 9.85 14.48 -3.96
CA GLU A 98 10.48 14.79 -5.24
C GLU A 98 9.80 14.01 -6.36
N LEU A 99 9.34 14.72 -7.39
CA LEU A 99 8.69 14.11 -8.54
C LEU A 99 9.74 13.49 -9.45
N THR A 100 9.44 12.31 -9.97
CA THR A 100 10.25 11.60 -10.96
C THR A 100 9.41 11.33 -12.19
N SER A 101 10.01 11.29 -13.38
CA SER A 101 9.28 10.87 -14.59
C SER A 101 8.68 9.48 -14.39
N THR A 102 7.36 9.35 -14.50
CA THR A 102 6.66 8.06 -14.46
C THR A 102 6.49 7.53 -15.88
N GLY A 103 7.16 6.42 -16.20
CA GLY A 103 7.08 5.78 -17.52
C GLY A 103 5.87 4.85 -17.71
N ASN A 104 5.04 4.67 -16.68
CA ASN A 104 4.06 3.58 -16.57
C ASN A 104 2.60 4.04 -16.48
N GLY A 105 2.32 5.33 -16.72
CA GLY A 105 0.96 5.89 -16.69
C GLY A 105 0.36 6.12 -15.29
N ASP A 106 1.16 5.95 -14.23
CA ASP A 106 0.77 6.28 -12.85
C ASP A 106 1.10 7.74 -12.50
N TYR A 107 0.41 8.28 -11.49
CA TYR A 107 0.55 9.67 -11.06
C TYR A 107 1.33 9.80 -9.76
N GLN A 108 1.97 10.95 -9.60
CA GLN A 108 2.62 11.34 -8.36
C GLN A 108 2.01 12.64 -7.86
N ILE A 109 1.77 12.71 -6.55
CA ILE A 109 1.37 13.96 -5.89
C ILE A 109 2.60 14.50 -5.18
N HIS A 110 2.98 15.73 -5.51
CA HIS A 110 4.02 16.42 -4.76
C HIS A 110 3.51 16.78 -3.37
N VAL A 111 4.19 16.28 -2.34
CA VAL A 111 3.87 16.57 -0.94
C VAL A 111 5.07 17.23 -0.27
N LEU A 112 4.80 18.16 0.65
CA LEU A 112 5.84 18.78 1.45
C LEU A 112 6.51 17.75 2.35
N ALA A 113 7.80 17.95 2.62
CA ALA A 113 8.50 17.17 3.63
C ALA A 113 7.78 17.27 4.99
N PRO A 114 7.80 16.21 5.82
CA PRO A 114 7.26 16.28 7.17
C PRO A 114 7.86 17.48 7.91
N PRO A 115 7.05 18.31 8.60
CA PRO A 115 7.59 19.46 9.31
C PRO A 115 8.67 19.02 10.30
N VAL A 116 9.72 19.82 10.48
CA VAL A 116 10.88 19.49 11.34
C VAL A 116 10.46 19.06 12.75
N ARG A 117 9.37 19.63 13.27
CA ARG A 117 8.77 19.26 14.57
C ARG A 117 8.26 17.81 14.66
N TYR A 118 8.11 17.09 13.55
CA TYR A 118 7.69 15.68 13.52
C TYR A 118 8.83 14.72 13.15
N VAL A 119 9.99 15.25 12.78
CA VAL A 119 11.16 14.45 12.38
C VAL A 119 11.82 13.81 13.61
N LYS A 120 11.99 14.56 14.71
CA LYS A 120 12.45 14.00 15.98
C LYS A 120 11.31 13.31 16.72
N GLN A 121 11.55 12.09 17.20
CA GLN A 121 10.56 11.30 17.94
C GLN A 121 9.97 12.05 19.15
N GLU A 122 10.81 12.74 19.91
CA GLU A 122 10.38 13.58 21.05
C GLU A 122 9.37 14.66 20.65
N ASN A 123 9.63 15.37 19.55
CA ASN A 123 8.78 16.47 19.09
C ASN A 123 7.48 15.93 18.46
N ARG A 124 7.56 14.76 17.81
CA ARG A 124 6.40 14.03 17.29
C ARG A 124 5.44 13.63 18.42
N ILE A 125 5.95 13.03 19.50
CA ILE A 125 5.13 12.64 20.66
C ILE A 125 4.47 13.88 21.29
N LYS A 126 5.25 14.95 21.53
CA LYS A 126 4.72 16.22 22.06
C LYS A 126 3.61 16.80 21.17
N ALA A 127 3.79 16.78 19.85
CA ALA A 127 2.80 17.28 18.91
C ALA A 127 1.53 16.41 18.88
N TYR A 128 1.64 15.08 18.95
CA TYR A 128 0.47 14.21 19.06
C TYR A 128 -0.30 14.42 20.38
N HIS A 129 0.40 14.55 21.50
CA HIS A 129 -0.23 14.85 22.80
C HIS A 129 -1.01 16.17 22.76
N SER A 130 -0.44 17.20 22.14
CA SER A 130 -1.11 18.49 21.97
C SER A 130 -2.42 18.37 21.16
N ILE A 131 -2.39 17.63 20.04
CA ILE A 131 -3.57 17.40 19.21
C ILE A 131 -4.65 16.64 19.99
N ILE A 132 -4.30 15.59 20.71
CA ILE A 132 -5.25 14.79 21.50
C ILE A 132 -5.91 15.67 22.58
N ASN A 133 -5.13 16.47 23.30
CA ASN A 133 -5.66 17.37 24.31
C ASN A 133 -6.61 18.42 23.72
N GLN A 134 -6.31 18.90 22.51
CA GLN A 134 -7.17 19.85 21.80
C GLN A 134 -8.47 19.20 21.32
N VAL A 135 -8.42 17.97 20.81
CA VAL A 135 -9.60 17.21 20.39
C VAL A 135 -10.53 16.90 21.57
N ASN A 136 -9.98 16.57 22.74
CA ASN A 136 -10.78 16.34 23.95
C ASN A 136 -11.52 17.60 24.46
N GLN A 137 -11.13 18.79 23.98
CA GLN A 137 -11.78 20.06 24.29
C GLN A 137 -12.79 20.49 23.22
N LEU A 138 -12.87 19.78 22.10
CA LEU A 138 -13.85 20.03 21.06
C LEU A 138 -15.08 19.18 21.32
N GLU A 139 -16.20 19.82 21.64
CA GLU A 139 -17.52 19.18 21.53
C GLU A 139 -17.94 19.24 20.07
N CYS A 140 -18.30 18.09 19.49
CA CYS A 140 -18.91 18.05 18.16
C CYS A 140 -20.38 18.46 18.28
N GLU A 141 -20.77 19.54 17.59
CA GLU A 141 -22.18 19.88 17.36
C GLU A 141 -22.86 18.90 16.38
#